data_AF-A0A257TIL6-F1
#
_entry.id   AF-A0A257TIL6-F1
#
_cell.length_a   1.000
_cell.length_b   1.000
_cell.length_c   1.000
_cell.angle_alpha   90.00
_cell.angle_beta   90.00
_cell.angle_gamma   90.00
#
_symmetry.space_group_name_H-M   'P 1'
#
loop_
_entity.id
_entity.type
_entity.pdbx_description
1 polymer ?
#
loop_
_entity_poly.entity_id
_entity_poly.type
_entity_poly.pdbx_seq_one_letter_code
_entity_poly.pdbx_strand_id
1 'polypeptide(L)' 'MTHYEEAIEHISDRSMDDRKRAMYRAGCVAMDRVKDYEKAEKHLNALAGLDFAYKDVGERLDKLQKLREDSET' A
#
# COMPACT_ATOMS: atom_id res chain seq x y z
N MET A 1 -12.35 -26.21 -23.93
CA MET A 1 -11.08 -26.34 -23.17
C MET A 1 -10.62 -24.93 -22.80
N THR A 2 -11.37 -24.22 -21.96
CA THR A 2 -11.18 -22.77 -21.73
C THR A 2 -11.23 -22.41 -20.23
N HIS A 3 -11.25 -23.39 -19.34
CA HIS A 3 -11.37 -23.14 -17.90
C HIS A 3 -10.03 -22.86 -17.19
N TYR A 4 -8.88 -23.11 -17.85
CA TYR A 4 -7.57 -22.85 -17.25
C TYR A 4 -7.15 -21.37 -17.37
N GLU A 5 -7.51 -20.70 -18.46
CA GLU A 5 -7.17 -19.29 -18.68
C GLU A 5 -7.97 -18.37 -17.74
N GLU A 6 -9.28 -18.60 -17.59
CA GLU A 6 -10.12 -17.89 -16.61
C GLU A 6 -9.62 -18.09 -15.17
N ALA A 7 -9.14 -19.30 -14.83
CA ALA A 7 -8.58 -19.58 -13.51
C ALA A 7 -7.28 -18.78 -13.26
N ILE A 8 -6.40 -18.65 -14.27
CA ILE A 8 -5.16 -17.88 -14.15
C ILE A 8 -5.46 -16.38 -14.01
N GLU A 9 -6.43 -15.85 -14.77
CA GLU A 9 -6.85 -14.45 -14.65
C GLU A 9 -7.44 -14.16 -13.26
N HIS A 10 -8.33 -15.03 -12.76
CA HIS A 10 -8.92 -14.86 -11.43
C HIS A 10 -7.92 -15.04 -10.28
N ILE A 11 -6.88 -15.88 -10.44
CA ILE A 11 -5.81 -16.03 -9.44
C ILE A 11 -4.90 -14.80 -9.45
N SER A 12 -4.58 -14.27 -10.63
CA SER A 12 -3.70 -13.11 -10.78
C SER A 12 -4.33 -11.83 -10.25
N ASP A 13 -5.63 -11.64 -10.50
CA ASP A 13 -6.40 -10.49 -10.01
C ASP A 13 -6.55 -10.52 -8.47
N ARG A 14 -6.92 -11.67 -7.89
CA ARG A 14 -6.94 -11.82 -6.42
C ARG A 14 -5.57 -11.58 -5.79
N SER A 15 -4.50 -12.09 -6.42
CA SER A 15 -3.14 -11.89 -5.94
C SER A 15 -2.73 -10.41 -5.96
N MET A 16 -3.16 -9.66 -6.98
CA MET A 16 -2.93 -8.22 -7.06
C MET A 16 -3.70 -7.46 -5.98
N ASP A 17 -4.97 -7.79 -5.75
CA ASP A 17 -5.79 -7.15 -4.72
C ASP A 17 -5.29 -7.47 -3.29
N ASP A 18 -4.91 -8.72 -3.04
CA ASP A 18 -4.27 -9.13 -1.78
C ASP A 18 -2.92 -8.43 -1.58
N ARG A 19 -2.13 -8.26 -2.64
CA ARG A 19 -0.86 -7.52 -2.60
C ARG A 19 -1.09 -6.04 -2.27
N LYS A 20 -2.07 -5.39 -2.91
CA LYS A 20 -2.46 -4.00 -2.60
C LYS A 20 -2.86 -3.87 -1.13
N ARG A 21 -3.70 -4.79 -0.65
CA ARG A 21 -4.16 -4.83 0.74
C ARG A 21 -3.03 -5.05 1.74
N ALA A 22 -2.08 -5.93 1.42
CA ALA A 22 -0.90 -6.20 2.24
C ALA A 22 0.01 -4.97 2.33
N MET A 23 0.26 -4.29 1.19
CA MET A 23 1.05 -3.06 1.15
C MET A 23 0.39 -1.94 1.96
N TYR A 24 -0.93 -1.75 1.82
CA TYR A 24 -1.68 -0.77 2.59
C TYR A 24 -1.52 -1.03 4.09
N ARG A 25 -1.74 -2.27 4.53
CA ARG A 25 -1.59 -2.65 5.94
C ARG A 25 -0.17 -2.47 6.46
N ALA A 26 0.84 -2.86 5.67
CA ALA A 26 2.24 -2.68 6.03
C ALA A 26 2.57 -1.20 6.23
N GLY A 27 2.12 -0.33 5.31
CA GLY A 27 2.26 1.12 5.43
C GLY A 27 1.58 1.68 6.67
N CYS A 28 0.33 1.28 6.94
CA CYS A 28 -0.42 1.70 8.13
C CYS A 28 0.28 1.28 9.43
N VAL A 29 0.73 0.04 9.53
CA VAL A 29 1.38 -0.47 10.74
C VAL A 29 2.73 0.22 10.95
N ALA A 30 3.51 0.40 9.88
CA ALA A 30 4.77 1.13 9.96
C ALA A 30 4.57 2.57 10.45
N MET A 31 3.55 3.27 9.93
CA MET A 31 3.24 4.65 10.33
C MET A 31 2.65 4.75 11.75
N ASP A 32 1.57 4.01 12.05
CA ASP A 32 0.78 4.20 13.28
C ASP A 32 1.31 3.41 14.49
N ARG A 33 2.03 2.29 14.28
CA ARG A 33 2.49 1.41 15.38
C ARG A 33 4.00 1.45 15.60
N VAL A 34 4.76 1.43 14.52
CA VAL A 34 6.23 1.37 14.59
C VAL A 34 6.85 2.77 14.55
N LYS A 35 6.14 3.75 13.99
CA LYS A 35 6.67 5.09 13.64
C LYS A 35 7.91 5.02 12.73
N ASP A 36 8.00 3.95 11.93
CA ASP A 36 9.03 3.76 10.93
C ASP A 36 8.54 4.42 9.64
N TYR A 37 8.73 5.74 9.56
CA TYR A 37 8.18 6.57 8.50
C TYR A 37 8.83 6.28 7.14
N GLU A 38 10.08 5.83 7.11
CA GLU A 38 10.75 5.41 5.88
C GLU A 38 10.10 4.13 5.31
N LYS A 39 9.86 3.11 6.14
CA LYS A 39 9.15 1.90 5.68
C LYS A 39 7.72 2.18 5.28
N ALA A 40 7.03 3.04 6.04
CA ALA A 40 5.67 3.44 5.70
C ALA A 40 5.61 4.10 4.31
N GLU A 41 6.52 5.03 4.04
CA GLU A 41 6.62 5.73 2.74
C GLU A 41 6.87 4.73 1.62
N LYS A 42 7.83 3.82 1.80
CA LYS A 42 8.19 2.83 0.79
C LYS A 42 7.00 1.94 0.41
N HIS A 43 6.24 1.46 1.39
CA HIS A 43 5.09 0.60 1.15
C HIS A 43 3.90 1.35 0.55
N LEU A 44 3.63 2.58 1.02
CA LEU A 44 2.54 3.40 0.50
C LEU A 44 2.85 3.96 -0.90
N ASN A 45 4.09 4.35 -1.20
CA ASN A 45 4.51 4.73 -2.55
C ASN A 45 4.46 3.56 -3.54
N ALA A 46 4.87 2.37 -3.11
CA ALA A 46 4.74 1.17 -3.93
C ALA A 46 3.27 0.86 -4.25
N LEU A 47 2.37 1.05 -3.28
CA LEU A 47 0.94 0.92 -3.49
C LEU A 47 0.38 2.01 -4.40
N ALA A 48 0.78 3.27 -4.19
CA ALA A 48 0.40 4.41 -5.03
C ALA A 48 0.80 4.22 -6.50
N GLY A 49 1.98 3.63 -6.74
CA GLY A 49 2.45 3.29 -8.09
C GLY A 49 1.63 2.17 -8.76
N LEU A 50 0.94 1.34 -7.97
CA LEU A 50 0.02 0.31 -8.49
C LEU A 50 -1.41 0.85 -8.65
N ASP A 51 -1.87 1.61 -7.66
CA ASP A 51 -3.24 2.13 -7.57
C ASP A 51 -3.31 3.30 -6.57
N PHE A 52 -3.15 4.51 -7.08
CA PHE A 52 -3.23 5.73 -6.25
C PHE A 52 -4.62 5.99 -5.69
N ALA A 53 -5.67 5.47 -6.35
CA ALA A 53 -7.06 5.59 -5.89
C ALA A 53 -7.43 4.50 -4.86
N TYR A 54 -6.50 3.62 -4.50
CA TYR A 54 -6.76 2.57 -3.52
C TYR A 54 -6.93 3.18 -2.12
N LYS A 55 -8.19 3.29 -1.69
CA LYS A 55 -8.56 3.84 -0.37
C LYS A 55 -8.02 5.26 -0.18
N ASP A 56 -7.43 5.53 0.98
CA ASP A 56 -6.87 6.79 1.45
C ASP A 56 -5.33 6.87 1.30
N VAL A 57 -4.73 6.17 0.33
CA VAL A 57 -3.26 6.14 0.16
C VAL A 57 -2.65 7.54 0.00
N GLY A 58 -3.28 8.41 -0.78
CA GLY A 58 -2.84 9.79 -0.93
C GLY A 58 -2.86 10.57 0.39
N GLU A 59 -3.95 10.46 1.16
CA GLU A 59 -4.08 11.10 2.47
C GLU A 59 -3.06 10.55 3.47
N ARG A 60 -2.73 9.25 3.40
CA ARG A 60 -1.70 8.66 4.27
C ARG A 60 -0.30 9.12 3.92
N LEU A 61 0.03 9.29 2.64
CA LEU A 61 1.32 9.83 2.21
C LEU A 61 1.48 11.29 2.64
N ASP A 62 0.43 12.12 2.52
CA ASP A 62 0.42 13.50 3.01
C ASP A 62 0.60 13.55 4.55
N LYS A 63 -0.15 12.72 5.28
CA LYS A 63 0.00 12.58 6.73
C LYS A 63 1.41 12.15 7.12
N LEU A 64 2.01 11.24 6.35
CA LEU A 64 3.36 10.74 6.59
C LEU A 64 4.42 11.83 6.43
N GLN A 65 4.29 12.68 5.41
CA GLN A 65 5.17 13.84 5.25
C GLN A 65 5.11 14.76 6.47
N LYS A 66 3.90 15.12 6.91
CA LYS A 66 3.69 15.95 8.12
C LYS A 66 4.30 15.33 9.38
N LEU A 67 4.13 14.03 9.58
CA LEU A 67 4.70 13.32 10.73
C LEU A 67 6.23 13.26 10.69
N ARG A 68 6.83 13.25 9.48
CA ARG A 68 8.28 13.27 9.31
C ARG A 68 8.84 14.64 9.64
N GLU A 69 8.23 15.70 9.11
CA GLU A 69 8.59 17.10 9.42
C GLU A 69 8.50 17.40 10.92
N ASP A 70 7.44 16.92 11.60
CA ASP A 70 7.26 17.07 13.05
C ASP A 70 8.33 16.31 13.87
N SER A 71 8.79 15.15 13.38
CA SER A 71 9.82 14.37 14.07
C SER A 71 11.24 14.91 13.92
N GLU A 72 11.47 15.85 12.99
CA GLU A 72 12.77 16.49 12.72
C GLU A 72 12.92 17.85 13.43
N THR A 73 11.90 18.31 14.16
CA THR A 73 11.89 19.57 14.95
C THR A 73 12.05 19.30 16.45
#